data_AF-A0A7V5RJB7-F1
#
_entry.id   AF-A0A7V5RJB7-F1
#
_cell.length_a   1.000
_cell.length_b   1.000
_cell.length_c   1.000
_cell.angle_alpha   90.00
_cell.angle_beta   90.00
_cell.angle_gamma   90.00
#
_symmetry.space_group_name_H-M   'P 1'
#
loop_
_entity.id
_entity.type
_entity.pdbx_description
1 polymer ?
#
loop_
_entity_poly.entity_id
_entity_poly.type
_entity_poly.pdbx_seq_one_letter_code
_entity_poly.pdbx_strand_id
1 'polypeptide(L)' 'MKSSVFKLTTLKTSFVFRLYKKYIIDSILIVKRDGFKALIRERGWKLFAVVFTYYLIRDLILYVAIPLYISMYVTR' A
#
# COMPACT_ATOMS: atom_id res chain seq x y z
N MET A 1 -12.61 -40.01 -6.54
CA MET A 1 -12.29 -38.93 -7.51
C MET A 1 -12.72 -37.55 -6.99
N LYS A 2 -12.33 -37.16 -5.75
CA LYS A 2 -12.73 -35.89 -5.09
C LYS A 2 -11.57 -35.15 -4.39
N SER A 3 -10.33 -35.67 -4.50
CA SER A 3 -9.18 -35.15 -3.77
C SER A 3 -8.42 -34.04 -4.52
N SER A 4 -8.64 -33.85 -5.82
CA SER A 4 -7.89 -32.87 -6.63
C SER A 4 -8.45 -31.44 -6.58
N VAL A 5 -9.67 -31.23 -6.08
CA VAL A 5 -10.32 -29.90 -6.03
C VAL A 5 -9.87 -29.08 -4.81
N PHE A 6 -9.29 -29.73 -3.79
CA PHE A 6 -8.88 -29.06 -2.54
C PHE A 6 -7.43 -28.51 -2.58
N LYS A 7 -6.74 -28.62 -3.71
CA LYS A 7 -5.30 -28.26 -3.84
C LYS A 7 -5.02 -26.88 -4.46
N LEU A 8 -6.05 -26.05 -4.67
CA LEU A 8 -5.92 -24.70 -5.23
C LEU A 8 -5.85 -23.58 -4.18
N THR A 9 -5.94 -23.89 -2.88
CA THR A 9 -5.91 -22.88 -1.80
C THR A 9 -4.55 -22.66 -1.15
N THR A 10 -3.50 -23.35 -1.60
CA THR A 10 -2.13 -23.18 -1.13
C THR A 10 -1.35 -22.18 -1.98
N LEU A 11 -1.95 -21.01 -2.24
CA LEU A 11 -1.19 -19.88 -2.75
C LEU A 11 -0.34 -19.32 -1.61
N LYS A 12 0.92 -19.75 -1.61
CA LYS A 12 2.08 -19.24 -0.87
C LYS A 12 1.73 -18.02 -0.02
N THR A 13 1.41 -18.25 1.25
CA THR A 13 1.03 -17.23 2.22
C THR A 13 2.25 -16.36 2.50
N SER A 14 2.48 -15.37 1.65
CA SER A 14 3.58 -14.43 1.80
C SER A 14 3.34 -13.63 3.08
N PHE A 15 4.40 -13.44 3.88
CA PHE A 15 4.37 -12.71 5.16
C PHE A 15 3.65 -11.35 5.03
N VAL A 16 3.81 -10.72 3.87
CA VAL A 16 3.15 -9.48 3.44
C VAL A 16 1.62 -9.57 3.50
N PHE A 17 1.02 -10.69 3.09
CA PHE A 17 -0.43 -10.89 3.14
C PHE A 17 -0.96 -10.92 4.58
N ARG A 18 -0.21 -11.52 5.51
CA ARG A 18 -0.58 -11.59 6.93
C ARG A 18 -0.53 -10.21 7.58
N LEU A 19 0.48 -9.40 7.22
CA LEU A 19 0.56 -8.00 7.63
C LEU A 19 -0.57 -7.17 7.01
N TYR A 20 -0.86 -7.34 5.73
CA TYR A 20 -1.94 -6.65 5.04
C TYR A 20 -3.29 -6.93 5.70
N LYS A 21 -3.60 -8.20 5.98
CA LYS A 21 -4.87 -8.59 6.62
C LYS A 21 -5.01 -7.92 8.00
N LYS A 22 -3.99 -8.02 8.85
CA LYS A 22 -4.00 -7.40 10.19
C LYS A 22 -4.05 -5.88 10.12
N TYR A 23 -3.35 -5.26 9.16
CA TYR A 23 -3.31 -3.81 9.09
C TYR A 23 -4.53 -3.21 8.41
N ILE A 24 -5.10 -3.81 7.36
CA ILE A 24 -6.17 -3.19 6.58
C ILE A 24 -7.54 -3.57 7.15
N ILE A 25 -7.78 -4.85 7.46
CA ILE A 25 -9.11 -5.30 7.90
C ILE A 25 -9.45 -4.74 9.29
N ASP A 26 -8.51 -4.74 10.25
CA ASP A 26 -8.74 -4.10 11.54
C ASP A 26 -9.03 -2.60 11.39
N SER A 27 -8.32 -1.91 10.48
CA SER A 27 -8.55 -0.47 10.24
C SER A 27 -9.97 -0.19 9.77
N ILE A 28 -10.50 -1.03 8.87
CA ILE A 28 -11.85 -0.87 8.34
C ILE A 28 -12.89 -1.13 9.45
N LEU A 29 -12.63 -2.10 10.33
CA LEU A 29 -13.50 -2.37 11.47
C LEU A 29 -13.52 -1.22 12.48
N ILE A 30 -12.36 -0.61 12.76
CA ILE A 30 -12.24 0.55 13.65
C ILE A 30 -12.97 1.76 13.06
N VAL A 31 -12.77 2.05 11.77
CA VAL A 31 -13.47 3.15 11.07
C VAL A 31 -14.98 2.95 11.07
N LYS A 32 -15.44 1.70 10.90
CA LYS A 32 -16.87 1.40 10.85
C LYS A 32 -17.56 1.58 12.21
N ARG A 33 -16.84 1.37 13.32
CA ARG A 33 -17.38 1.51 14.68
C ARG A 33 -17.27 2.92 15.23
N ASP A 34 -16.09 3.51 15.16
CA ASP A 34 -15.74 4.77 15.85
C ASP A 34 -15.44 5.93 14.88
N GLY A 35 -15.57 5.69 13.57
CA GLY A 35 -15.39 6.70 12.54
C GLY A 35 -13.93 7.00 12.20
N PHE A 36 -13.75 7.93 11.26
CA PHE A 36 -12.43 8.33 10.74
C PHE A 36 -11.52 8.94 11.80
N LYS A 37 -12.12 9.57 12.83
CA LYS A 37 -11.41 10.23 13.93
C LYS A 37 -10.67 9.22 14.82
N ALA A 38 -11.26 8.04 15.06
CA ALA A 38 -10.63 6.97 15.81
C ALA A 38 -9.46 6.32 15.05
N LEU A 39 -9.58 6.19 13.72
CA LEU A 39 -8.48 5.70 12.89
C LEU A 39 -7.26 6.63 12.94
N ILE A 40 -7.48 7.95 12.89
CA ILE A 40 -6.42 8.94 13.05
C ILE A 40 -5.87 8.93 14.49
N ARG A 41 -6.69 8.63 15.51
CA ARG A 41 -6.21 8.54 16.89
C ARG A 41 -5.35 7.29 17.15
N GLU A 42 -5.75 6.13 16.63
CA GLU A 42 -4.98 4.88 16.80
C GLU A 42 -3.75 4.79 15.89
N ARG A 43 -3.84 5.31 14.66
CA ARG A 43 -2.79 5.18 13.65
C ARG A 43 -2.16 6.48 13.19
N GLY A 44 -2.51 7.61 13.79
CA GLY A 44 -2.26 8.97 13.28
C GLY A 44 -0.94 9.15 12.55
N TRP A 45 0.17 8.87 13.22
CA TRP A 45 1.49 9.05 12.64
C TRP A 45 1.81 8.09 11.48
N LYS A 46 1.27 6.87 11.49
CA LYS A 46 1.46 5.90 10.39
C LYS A 46 0.72 6.33 9.13
N LEU A 47 -0.50 6.85 9.25
CA LEU A 47 -1.23 7.39 8.09
C LEU A 47 -0.50 8.60 7.52
N PHE A 48 -0.06 9.51 8.39
CA PHE A 48 0.74 10.66 7.98
C PHE A 48 2.03 10.20 7.30
N ALA A 49 2.77 9.24 7.87
CA ALA A 49 3.99 8.70 7.27
C ALA A 49 3.74 8.05 5.91
N VAL A 50 2.65 7.32 5.72
CA VAL A 50 2.29 6.72 4.42
C VAL A 50 2.00 7.79 3.39
N VAL A 51 1.18 8.80 3.72
CA VAL A 51 0.88 9.92 2.82
C VAL A 51 2.16 10.71 2.52
N PHE A 52 2.93 11.06 3.54
CA PHE A 52 4.19 11.78 3.41
C PHE A 52 5.19 11.01 2.53
N THR A 53 5.35 9.71 2.76
CA THR A 53 6.23 8.85 1.95
C THR A 53 5.75 8.74 0.51
N TYR A 54 4.44 8.61 0.29
CA TYR A 54 3.86 8.61 -1.05
C TYR A 54 4.19 9.91 -1.80
N TYR A 55 4.04 11.07 -1.16
CA TYR A 55 4.39 12.36 -1.74
C TYR A 55 5.89 12.50 -2.01
N LEU A 56 6.74 12.01 -1.10
CA LEU A 56 8.20 11.96 -1.28
C LEU A 56 8.61 11.12 -2.49
N ILE A 57 8.08 9.89 -2.59
CA ILE A 57 8.39 9.00 -3.71
C ILE A 57 7.90 9.60 -5.02
N ARG A 58 6.70 10.20 -5.03
CA ARG A 58 6.18 10.90 -6.20
C ARG A 58 7.11 12.02 -6.63
N ASP A 59 7.57 12.83 -5.68
CA ASP A 59 8.47 13.95 -5.96
C ASP A 59 9.82 13.46 -6.53
N LEU A 60 10.41 12.43 -5.92
CA LEU A 60 11.62 11.77 -6.42
C LEU A 60 11.42 11.21 -7.83
N ILE A 61 10.30 10.53 -8.10
CA ILE A 61 9.98 10.02 -9.44
C ILE A 61 9.83 11.18 -10.41
N LEU A 62 9.16 12.27 -10.03
CA LEU A 62 8.96 13.44 -10.90
C LEU A 62 10.31 14.05 -11.28
N TYR A 63 11.18 14.27 -10.30
CA TYR A 63 12.50 14.86 -10.49
C TYR A 63 13.50 13.93 -11.17
N VAL A 64 13.27 12.62 -11.19
CA VAL A 64 14.09 11.68 -11.97
C VAL A 64 13.53 11.52 -13.39
N ALA A 65 12.21 11.40 -13.54
CA ALA A 65 11.55 11.19 -14.81
C ALA A 65 11.61 12.43 -15.72
N ILE A 66 11.42 13.63 -15.16
CA ILE A 66 11.41 14.88 -15.94
C ILE A 66 12.77 15.14 -16.61
N PRO A 67 13.92 15.10 -15.92
CA PRO A 67 15.22 15.33 -16.56
C PRO A 67 15.56 14.27 -17.61
N LEU A 68 15.21 13.01 -17.39
CA LEU A 68 15.38 11.95 -18.38
C LEU A 68 14.56 12.23 -19.64
N TYR A 69 13.32 12.66 -19.47
CA TYR A 69 12.47 13.06 -20.57
C TYR A 69 13.05 14.27 -21.31
N ILE A 70 13.44 15.34 -20.61
CA ILE A 70 14.03 16.53 -21.24
C ILE A 70 15.32 16.18 -21.99
N SER A 71 16.21 15.40 -21.38
CA SER A 71 17.46 14.97 -22.00
C SER A 71 17.23 14.18 -23.28
N MET A 72 16.20 13.32 -23.31
CA MET A 72 15.83 12.56 -24.51
C MET A 72 15.23 13.43 -25.62
N TYR A 73 14.47 14.47 -25.26
CA TYR A 73 13.85 15.35 -26.26
C TYR A 73 14.83 16.38 -26.83
N VAL A 74 15.76 16.90 -26.03
CA VAL A 74 16.68 17.95 -26.48
C VAL A 74 17.82 17.40 -27.37
N THR A 75 18.13 16.11 -27.24
CA THR A 75 19.22 15.44 -27.96
C THR A 75 18.78 14.87 -29.32
N ARG A 76 17.49 14.99 -29.66
CA ARG A 76 16.90 14.49 -30.89
C ARG A 76 16.52 15.63 -31.82
#